data_AF-A0A813H3T2-F1
#
_entry.id   AF-A0A813H3T2-F1
#
_cell.length_a   1.000
_cell.length_b   1.000
_cell.length_c   1.000
_cell.angle_alpha   90.00
_cell.angle_beta   90.00
_cell.angle_gamma   90.00
#
_symmetry.space_group_name_H-M   'P 1'
#
loop_
_entity.id
_entity.type
_entity.pdbx_description
1 polymer ?
#
loop_
_entity_poly.entity_id
_entity_poly.type
_entity_poly.pdbx_seq_one_letter_code
_entity_poly.pdbx_strand_id
1 'polypeptide(L)'
;MERDTGRARQRLGYCPQFDALLELLTVQDHLELFASIRGLPKEAVESTLVDFKLVKMADRRADLLSGGNKRKLSAAIALMGSPALAILD
;
A
#
# COMPACT_ATOMS: atom_id res chain seq x y z
N MET A 1 18.66 12.77 -24.49
CA MET A 1 17.81 11.62 -24.08
C MET A 1 17.75 11.62 -22.56
N GLU A 2 16.93 12.49 -21.98
CA GLU A 2 16.71 12.56 -20.54
C GLU A 2 15.97 11.30 -20.07
N ARG A 3 16.52 10.65 -19.05
CA ARG A 3 15.97 9.39 -18.52
C ARG A 3 14.79 9.72 -17.61
N ASP A 4 13.59 9.56 -18.15
CA ASP A 4 12.27 9.73 -17.49
C ASP A 4 12.00 8.65 -16.40
N THR A 5 12.92 8.52 -15.45
CA THR A 5 12.82 7.55 -14.34
C THR A 5 11.85 8.01 -13.26
N GLY A 6 11.61 9.33 -13.15
CA GLY A 6 10.69 9.92 -12.18
C GLY A 6 9.22 9.62 -12.46
N ARG A 7 8.75 9.79 -13.71
CA ARG A 7 7.36 9.44 -14.07
C ARG A 7 7.12 7.93 -14.09
N ALA A 8 8.13 7.15 -14.47
CA ALA A 8 8.02 5.69 -14.45
C ALA A 8 7.79 5.17 -13.01
N ARG A 9 8.49 5.74 -12.03
CA ARG A 9 8.33 5.39 -10.60
C ARG A 9 6.95 5.73 -10.04
N GLN A 10 6.33 6.83 -10.47
CA GLN A 10 4.95 7.17 -10.07
C GLN A 10 3.90 6.18 -10.62
N ARG A 11 4.23 5.43 -11.67
CA ARG A 11 3.32 4.47 -12.33
C ARG A 11 3.57 3.01 -11.95
N LEU A 12 4.59 2.75 -11.11
CA LEU A 12 4.97 1.42 -10.66
C LEU A 12 4.47 1.17 -9.24
N GLY A 13 3.61 0.16 -9.06
CA GLY A 13 3.27 -0.37 -7.75
C GLY A 13 4.26 -1.48 -7.36
N TYR A 14 5.16 -1.19 -6.42
CA TYR A 14 6.03 -2.22 -5.84
C TYR A 14 5.55 -2.57 -4.44
N CYS A 15 5.39 -3.86 -4.18
CA CYS A 15 5.17 -4.39 -2.84
C CYS A 15 6.30 -5.38 -2.53
N PRO A 16 7.13 -5.12 -1.52
CA PRO A 16 8.05 -6.14 -1.01
C PRO A 16 7.23 -7.26 -0.36
N GLN A 17 7.66 -8.52 -0.50
CA GLN A 17 7.12 -9.62 0.29
C GLN A 17 7.21 -9.29 1.79
N PHE A 18 6.16 -9.68 2.54
CA PHE A 18 5.89 -9.73 3.99
C PHE A 18 6.79 -9.00 5.00
N ASP A 19 8.10 -9.01 4.83
CA ASP A 19 9.10 -8.48 5.77
C ASP A 19 9.23 -6.95 5.73
N ALA A 20 8.49 -6.26 4.84
CA ALA A 20 8.55 -4.80 4.73
C ALA A 20 7.38 -4.05 5.39
N LEU A 21 6.42 -4.75 6.02
CA LEU A 21 5.41 -4.05 6.82
C LEU A 21 6.07 -3.53 8.09
N LEU A 22 5.88 -2.25 8.36
CA LEU A 22 6.39 -1.59 9.56
C LEU A 22 5.53 -2.02 10.75
N GLU A 23 6.05 -2.94 11.55
CA GLU A 23 5.32 -3.62 12.63
C GLU A 23 4.60 -2.67 13.60
N LEU A 24 5.17 -1.49 13.83
CA LEU A 24 4.65 -0.48 14.76
C LEU A 24 3.53 0.38 14.17
N LEU A 25 3.36 0.38 12.85
CA LEU A 25 2.36 1.19 12.16
C LEU A 25 1.03 0.43 12.03
N THR A 26 -0.07 1.18 12.11
CA THR A 26 -1.41 0.66 11.84
C THR A 26 -1.64 0.44 10.34
N VAL A 27 -2.69 -0.30 9.98
CA VAL A 27 -3.10 -0.46 8.59
C VAL A 27 -3.34 0.90 7.92
N GLN A 28 -4.00 1.83 8.62
CA GLN A 28 -4.24 3.17 8.11
C GLN A 28 -2.93 3.95 7.92
N ASP A 29 -2.03 3.93 8.90
CA ASP A 29 -0.73 4.61 8.81
C ASP A 29 0.08 4.12 7.60
N HIS A 30 0.06 2.81 7.32
CA HIS A 30 0.71 2.26 6.14
C HIS A 30 0.13 2.85 4.85
N LEU A 31 -1.20 2.85 4.73
CA LEU A 31 -1.85 3.32 3.52
C LEU A 31 -1.65 4.83 3.34
N GLU A 32 -1.69 5.63 4.41
CA GLU A 32 -1.41 7.07 4.38
C GLU A 32 0.04 7.36 4.01
N LEU A 33 1.00 6.60 4.57
CA LEU A 33 2.42 6.70 4.25
C LEU A 33 2.66 6.43 2.75
N PHE A 34 2.13 5.33 2.23
CA PHE A 34 2.32 4.96 0.83
C PHE A 34 1.54 5.86 -0.13
N ALA A 35 0.36 6.35 0.25
CA ALA A 35 -0.36 7.37 -0.50
C ALA A 35 0.46 8.65 -0.60
N SER A 36 1.05 9.10 0.50
CA SER A 36 1.90 10.31 0.55
C SER A 36 3.14 10.16 -0.32
N ILE A 37 3.84 9.01 -0.25
CA ILE A 37 5.01 8.72 -1.09
C ILE A 37 4.64 8.75 -2.59
N ARG A 38 3.44 8.27 -2.93
CA ARG A 38 2.95 8.21 -4.32
C ARG A 38 2.24 9.50 -4.77
N GLY A 39 2.05 10.48 -3.89
CA GLY A 39 1.30 11.70 -4.19
C GLY A 39 -0.18 11.46 -4.46
N LEU A 40 -0.77 10.42 -3.85
CA LEU A 40 -2.17 10.06 -3.99
C LEU A 40 -3.05 10.87 -3.02
N PRO A 41 -4.30 11.18 -3.41
CA PRO A 41 -5.19 11.94 -2.56
C PRO A 41 -5.76 11.04 -1.43
N LYS A 42 -6.30 11.63 -0.36
CA LYS A 42 -6.75 10.88 0.82
C LYS A 42 -7.85 9.86 0.52
N GLU A 43 -8.67 10.15 -0.48
CA GLU A 43 -9.74 9.28 -0.97
C GLU A 43 -9.19 7.93 -1.46
N ALA A 44 -7.93 7.88 -1.92
CA ALA A 44 -7.28 6.64 -2.31
C ALA A 44 -7.00 5.72 -1.12
N VAL A 45 -6.78 6.27 0.08
CA VAL A 45 -6.63 5.49 1.32
C VAL A 45 -7.96 4.86 1.70
N GLU A 46 -9.02 5.67 1.71
CA GLU A 46 -10.37 5.21 2.05
C GLU A 46 -10.88 4.15 1.09
N SER A 47 -10.73 4.36 -0.23
CA SER A 47 -11.12 3.37 -1.24
C SER A 47 -10.32 2.08 -1.09
N THR A 48 -9.00 2.18 -0.87
CA THR A 48 -8.15 1.00 -0.68
C THR A 48 -8.54 0.20 0.57
N LEU A 49 -8.90 0.87 1.68
CA LEU A 49 -9.41 0.20 2.88
C LEU A 49 -10.69 -0.60 2.60
N VAL A 50 -11.60 -0.04 1.79
CA VAL A 50 -12.87 -0.69 1.42
C VAL A 50 -12.63 -1.85 0.46
N ASP A 51 -11.90 -1.61 -0.63
CA ASP A 51 -11.64 -2.59 -1.70
C ASP A 51 -10.94 -3.84 -1.17
N PHE A 52 -10.00 -3.65 -0.26
CA PHE A 52 -9.27 -4.75 0.39
C PHE A 52 -9.95 -5.23 1.68
N LYS A 53 -11.15 -4.75 2.04
CA LYS A 53 -11.87 -5.20 3.26
C LYS A 53 -11.00 -5.08 4.53
N LEU A 54 -10.25 -4.00 4.63
CA LEU A 54 -9.34 -3.68 5.73
C LEU A 54 -9.92 -2.67 6.73
N VAL A 55 -11.09 -2.08 6.45
CA VAL A 55 -11.74 -1.07 7.31
C VAL A 55 -11.79 -1.47 8.79
N LYS A 56 -12.20 -2.71 9.11
CA LYS A 56 -12.31 -3.20 10.51
C LYS A 56 -10.97 -3.36 11.23
N MET A 57 -9.86 -3.24 10.53
CA MET A 57 -8.51 -3.37 11.05
C MET A 57 -7.67 -2.13 10.76
N ALA A 58 -8.28 -1.01 10.35
CA ALA A 58 -7.61 0.25 10.05
C ALA A 58 -6.68 0.68 11.20
N ASP A 59 -7.17 0.64 12.44
CA ASP A 59 -6.42 1.03 13.64
C ASP A 59 -5.54 -0.09 14.23
N ARG A 60 -5.52 -1.28 13.61
CA ARG A 60 -4.70 -2.39 14.11
C ARG A 60 -3.29 -2.28 13.55
N ARG A 61 -2.31 -2.38 14.44
CA ARG A 61 -0.90 -2.49 14.08
C ARG A 61 -0.62 -3.73 13.24
N ALA A 62 0.34 -3.61 12.33
CA ALA A 62 0.69 -4.68 11.40
C ALA A 62 1.17 -5.95 12.11
N ASP A 63 1.92 -5.84 13.20
CA ASP A 63 2.36 -6.99 14.03
C ASP A 63 1.19 -7.84 14.58
N LEU A 64 0.06 -7.20 14.90
CA LEU A 64 -1.15 -7.86 15.42
C LEU A 64 -2.02 -8.49 14.31
N LEU A 65 -1.69 -8.30 13.03
CA LEU A 65 -2.44 -8.89 11.93
C LEU A 65 -2.07 -10.37 11.74
N SER A 66 -3.07 -11.17 11.39
CA SER A 66 -2.81 -12.53 10.88
C SER A 66 -1.98 -12.46 9.59
N GLY A 67 -1.24 -13.52 9.27
CA GLY A 67 -0.45 -13.58 8.03
C GLY A 67 -1.28 -13.32 6.77
N GLY A 68 -2.55 -13.73 6.74
CA GLY A 68 -3.47 -13.43 5.63
C GLY A 68 -3.86 -11.95 5.53
N ASN A 69 -4.03 -11.26 6.66
CA ASN A 69 -4.30 -9.82 6.65
C ASN A 69 -3.03 -9.01 6.34
N LYS A 70 -1.84 -9.47 6.74
CA LYS A 70 -0.56 -8.91 6.29
C LYS A 70 -0.42 -8.98 4.76
N ARG A 71 -0.67 -10.15 4.14
CA ARG A 71 -0.72 -10.30 2.66
C ARG A 71 -1.66 -9.30 2.00
N LYS A 72 -2.82 -9.13 2.62
CA LYS A 72 -3.85 -8.25 2.10
C LYS A 72 -3.46 -6.78 2.17
N LEU A 73 -2.84 -6.36 3.27
CA LEU A 73 -2.26 -5.03 3.41
C LEU A 73 -1.14 -4.78 2.40
N SER A 74 -0.23 -5.74 2.24
CA SER A 74 0.82 -5.73 1.22
C SER A 74 0.25 -5.54 -0.19
N ALA A 75 -0.75 -6.35 -0.58
CA ALA A 75 -1.42 -6.22 -1.87
C ALA A 75 -2.15 -4.86 -2.01
N ALA A 76 -2.77 -4.37 -0.94
CA ALA A 76 -3.44 -3.07 -0.90
C ALA A 76 -2.46 -1.93 -1.20
N ILE A 77 -1.28 -1.95 -0.57
CA ILE A 77 -0.20 -0.99 -0.84
C ILE A 77 0.28 -1.10 -2.29
N ALA A 78 0.45 -2.31 -2.82
CA ALA A 78 0.89 -2.53 -4.19
C ALA A 78 -0.06 -1.86 -5.20
N LEU A 79 -1.36 -2.15 -5.05
CA LEU A 79 -2.42 -1.84 -5.99
C LEU A 79 -3.09 -0.47 -5.73
N MET A 80 -2.75 0.20 -4.63
CA MET A 80 -3.21 1.55 -4.33
C MET A 80 -2.89 2.53 -5.46
N GLY A 81 -3.89 3.30 -5.86
CA GLY A 81 -3.78 4.30 -6.93
C GLY A 81 -3.85 3.71 -8.34
N SER A 82 -4.26 2.46 -8.49
CA SER A 82 -4.45 1.77 -9.78
C SER A 82 -3.23 1.89 -10.69
N PRO A 83 -2.06 1.35 -10.28
CA PRO A 83 -0.84 1.42 -11.07
C PRO A 83 -1.04 0.69 -12.41
N ALA A 84 -0.38 1.19 -13.46
CA ALA A 84 -0.45 0.57 -14.79
C ALA A 84 0.15 -0.85 -14.82
N LEU A 85 1.06 -1.14 -13.88
CA LEU A 85 1.65 -2.45 -13.66
C LEU A 85 1.95 -2.61 -12.16
N ALA A 86 1.49 -3.71 -11.57
CA ALA A 86 1.84 -4.12 -10.22
C ALA A 86 2.60 -5.44 -10.28
N ILE A 87 3.74 -5.50 -9.59
CA ILE A 87 4.47 -6.75 -9.37
C ILE A 87 4.17 -7.18 -7.94
N LEU A 88 3.58 -8.37 -7.83
CA LEU A 88 3.32 -9.05 -6.57
C LEU A 88 4.33 -10.19 -6.49
N ASP A 89 5.28 -10.08 -5.57
CA ASP A 89 6.15 -11.18 -5.17
C ASP A 89 5.50 -11.95 -4.02
#